data_AF-A0A1F2VRU1-F1
#
_entry.id   AF-A0A1F2VRU1-F1
#
_cell.length_a   1.000
_cell.length_b   1.000
_cell.length_c   1.000
_cell.angle_alpha   90.00
_cell.angle_beta   90.00
_cell.angle_gamma   90.00
#
_symmetry.space_group_name_H-M   'P 1'
#
loop_
_entity.id
_entity.type
_entity.pdbx_description
1 polymer ?
#
loop_
_entity_poly.entity_id
_entity_poly.type
_entity_poly.pdbx_seq_one_letter_code
_entity_poly.pdbx_strand_id
1 'polypeptide(L)'
;MKRAIIVLGLVAAVTAGAGAWYLRRDGPEIAVNTVPITRGDIIDTVGATGTLQAVTTVQVGSQVSGNIQWLGADFNSIVKKGQVIARLDPSLFDAQLQQVQANLSQARANLIKARSELDRANVQLTDARQKHARAIELSARSLIAASDLDAAKIAVDSATAAVASQQATVTQVQAAVTQSEASVNQSQVNRDHTVILAPIDGIVTQRSVDVGQTVAASMQAPTLFVIAADLTEMQVNANIDEADVGRIRPGQHVTFRVDAYPTDNFQGTVSQVRLQPVVVQNVTTYGTVITVPNAELKLKPGMTANVKIEIAKRTNTLRIPNAALRFRPTAEVFAALNQTPPPEMTAFANAARGGPAAPAGVAPAAPAAPAAPAAPAAPAAAEGRGGRGGGGDFQGRMIERFKTMSPDEQKQFLARMKERGSDTSAFEAITRSAPARTPKAATAPQAQTIDALFAPLPPVESRGRAWLFMDRQLKPVNLRLGISDGTHTALLSEELQENMEVVAGVTGLSPTRTMPTQGGSGNPLMPGGRGPGGRPPGGTGGRGGSGGR
;
A
#
# COMPACT_ATOMS: atom_id res chain seq x y z
N MET A 1 61.51 -69.84 32.06
CA MET A 1 60.44 -70.07 31.05
C MET A 1 59.04 -70.18 31.67
N LYS A 2 58.84 -70.83 32.82
CA LYS A 2 57.49 -70.98 33.44
C LYS A 2 56.80 -69.66 33.84
N ARG A 3 57.53 -68.63 34.29
CA ARG A 3 56.97 -67.32 34.66
C ARG A 3 56.48 -66.47 33.47
N ALA A 4 57.09 -66.64 32.30
CA ALA A 4 56.71 -65.90 31.09
C ALA A 4 55.37 -66.38 30.51
N ILE A 5 55.08 -67.69 30.60
CA ILE A 5 53.83 -68.28 30.13
C ILE A 5 52.64 -67.82 30.99
N ILE A 6 52.85 -67.67 32.31
CA ILE A 6 51.82 -67.19 33.23
C ILE A 6 51.47 -65.73 32.94
N VAL A 7 52.47 -64.87 32.70
CA VAL A 7 52.25 -63.46 32.36
C VAL A 7 51.54 -63.33 31.00
N LEU A 8 51.91 -64.14 30.00
CA LEU A 8 51.27 -64.11 28.69
C LEU A 8 49.80 -64.57 28.76
N GLY A 9 49.49 -65.58 29.58
CA GLY A 9 48.13 -66.04 29.81
C GLY A 9 47.26 -65.02 30.56
N LEU A 10 47.84 -64.27 31.50
CA LEU A 10 47.14 -63.23 32.25
C LEU A 10 46.83 -62.01 31.36
N VAL A 11 47.76 -61.63 30.48
CA VAL A 11 47.53 -60.57 29.49
C VAL A 11 46.45 -60.99 28.49
N ALA A 12 46.45 -62.24 28.02
CA ALA A 12 45.41 -62.76 27.13
C ALA A 12 44.02 -62.81 27.79
N ALA A 13 43.96 -63.14 29.09
CA ALA A 13 42.70 -63.14 29.84
C ALA A 13 42.18 -61.72 30.09
N VAL A 14 43.06 -60.74 30.35
CA VAL A 14 42.67 -59.34 30.53
C VAL A 14 42.24 -58.71 29.19
N THR A 15 42.90 -59.03 28.08
CA THR A 15 42.48 -58.53 26.75
C THR A 15 41.20 -59.20 26.27
N ALA A 16 41.00 -60.51 26.52
CA ALA A 16 39.74 -61.18 26.26
C ALA A 16 38.60 -60.67 27.15
N GLY A 17 38.88 -60.41 28.44
CA GLY A 17 37.94 -59.82 29.39
C GLY A 17 37.56 -58.38 29.04
N ALA A 18 38.53 -57.56 28.64
CA ALA A 18 38.29 -56.20 28.16
C ALA A 18 37.55 -56.19 26.82
N GLY A 19 37.87 -57.13 25.91
CA GLY A 19 37.16 -57.31 24.65
C GLY A 19 35.70 -57.75 24.87
N ALA A 20 35.45 -58.71 25.75
CA ALA A 20 34.11 -59.16 26.11
C ALA A 20 33.30 -58.07 26.83
N TRP A 21 33.95 -57.25 27.67
CA TRP A 21 33.30 -56.11 28.34
C TRP A 21 32.99 -54.97 27.37
N TYR A 22 33.89 -54.72 26.40
CA TYR A 22 33.65 -53.72 25.35
C TYR A 22 32.52 -54.15 24.39
N LEU A 23 32.39 -55.45 24.10
CA LEU A 23 31.28 -55.99 23.31
C LEU A 23 29.96 -56.13 24.10
N ARG A 24 30.01 -56.15 25.44
CA ARG A 24 28.82 -56.17 26.32
C ARG A 24 28.37 -54.79 26.80
N ARG A 25 28.96 -53.71 26.29
CA ARG A 25 28.43 -52.38 26.55
C ARG A 25 27.10 -52.29 25.81
N ASP A 26 26.00 -52.45 26.55
CA ASP A 26 24.65 -52.17 26.08
C ASP A 26 24.70 -50.82 25.36
N GLY A 27 24.27 -50.80 24.10
CA GLY A 27 24.30 -49.62 23.25
C GLY A 27 23.60 -48.44 23.94
N PRO A 28 23.91 -47.19 23.55
CA PRO A 28 23.31 -46.01 24.17
C PRO A 28 21.78 -46.18 24.22
N GLU A 29 21.23 -46.26 25.44
CA GLU A 29 19.80 -46.45 25.65
C GLU A 29 19.09 -45.25 25.03
N ILE A 30 18.37 -45.51 23.95
CA ILE A 30 17.69 -44.47 23.21
C ILE A 30 16.47 -44.04 24.02
N ALA A 31 16.57 -42.88 24.67
CA ALA A 31 15.47 -42.29 25.40
C ALA A 31 14.55 -41.55 24.42
N VAL A 32 13.32 -42.07 24.26
CA VAL A 32 12.27 -41.39 23.50
C VAL A 32 11.69 -40.30 24.40
N ASN A 33 11.76 -39.05 23.95
CA ASN A 33 11.15 -37.94 24.66
C ASN A 33 9.66 -37.84 24.27
N THR A 34 8.78 -38.21 25.18
CA THR A 34 7.33 -38.09 25.03
C THR A 34 6.81 -36.84 25.71
N VAL A 35 5.77 -36.24 25.12
CA VAL A 35 5.08 -35.08 25.67
C VAL A 35 3.58 -35.38 25.69
N PRO A 36 2.87 -35.09 26.79
CA PRO A 36 1.43 -35.35 26.86
C PRO A 36 0.62 -34.38 26.01
N ILE A 37 -0.47 -34.88 25.42
CA ILE A 37 -1.51 -34.03 24.82
C ILE A 37 -2.28 -33.34 25.93
N THR A 38 -2.34 -32.02 25.87
CA THR A 38 -3.05 -31.21 26.86
C THR A 38 -4.29 -30.58 26.24
N ARG A 39 -5.22 -30.10 27.07
CA ARG A 39 -6.37 -29.32 26.63
C ARG A 39 -6.15 -27.84 26.96
N GLY A 40 -6.55 -26.96 26.05
CA GLY A 40 -6.46 -25.52 26.27
C GLY A 40 -6.96 -24.69 25.10
N ASP A 41 -6.91 -23.38 25.29
CA ASP A 41 -7.26 -22.42 24.24
C ASP A 41 -6.09 -22.23 23.29
N ILE A 42 -6.38 -22.17 21.98
CA ILE A 42 -5.42 -21.87 20.93
C ILE A 42 -5.92 -20.65 20.16
N ILE A 43 -5.04 -19.68 19.99
CA ILE A 43 -5.31 -18.42 19.28
C ILE A 43 -4.25 -18.30 18.19
N ASP A 44 -4.70 -18.25 16.94
CA ASP A 44 -3.84 -17.90 15.80
C ASP A 44 -3.75 -16.39 15.72
N THR A 45 -2.53 -15.86 15.88
CA THR A 45 -2.27 -14.42 15.90
C THR A 45 -1.25 -14.03 14.86
N VAL A 46 -1.52 -12.95 14.14
CA VAL A 46 -0.51 -12.28 13.30
C VAL A 46 0.06 -11.09 14.05
N GLY A 47 1.38 -11.06 14.14
CA GLY A 47 2.13 -9.94 14.70
C GLY A 47 2.34 -8.86 13.65
N ALA A 48 2.15 -7.60 14.05
CA ALA A 48 2.46 -6.44 13.21
C ALA A 48 3.01 -5.31 14.09
N THR A 49 3.78 -4.42 13.48
CA THR A 49 4.22 -3.18 14.13
C THR A 49 3.48 -2.00 13.53
N GLY A 50 3.12 -1.03 14.36
CA GLY A 50 2.34 0.13 13.93
C GLY A 50 2.66 1.38 14.73
N THR A 51 2.10 2.49 14.28
CA THR A 51 2.18 3.77 14.99
C THR A 51 0.80 4.25 15.37
N LEU A 52 0.67 4.80 16.57
CA LEU A 52 -0.56 5.43 17.03
C LEU A 52 -0.71 6.82 16.43
N GLN A 53 -1.89 7.11 15.92
CA GLN A 53 -2.27 8.41 15.37
C GLN A 53 -3.65 8.78 15.90
N ALA A 54 -3.93 10.07 16.00
CA ALA A 54 -5.30 10.51 16.24
C ALA A 54 -6.17 10.19 15.00
N VAL A 55 -7.45 9.91 15.21
CA VAL A 55 -8.37 9.54 14.11
C VAL A 55 -8.49 10.69 13.10
N THR A 56 -8.66 11.92 13.60
CA THR A 56 -8.76 13.12 12.77
C THR A 56 -7.66 14.10 13.12
N THR A 57 -6.76 14.34 12.18
CA THR A 57 -5.71 15.36 12.27
C THR A 57 -5.82 16.34 11.12
N VAL A 58 -5.76 17.63 11.42
CA VAL A 58 -5.78 18.70 10.39
C VAL A 58 -4.50 19.51 10.49
N GLN A 59 -3.86 19.69 9.33
CA GLN A 59 -2.70 20.55 9.20
C GLN A 59 -3.17 21.96 8.83
N VAL A 60 -2.83 22.95 9.66
CA VAL A 60 -3.18 24.35 9.43
C VAL A 60 -1.95 25.07 8.89
N GLY A 61 -2.07 25.64 7.69
CA GLY A 61 -1.01 26.41 7.03
C GLY A 61 -1.39 27.86 6.78
N SER A 62 -0.42 28.66 6.33
CA SER A 62 -0.68 30.02 5.85
C SER A 62 -0.93 30.04 4.34
N GLN A 63 -1.92 30.83 3.90
CA GLN A 63 -2.15 31.13 2.49
C GLN A 63 -1.45 32.41 2.02
N VAL A 64 -1.09 33.28 2.97
CA VAL A 64 -0.42 34.55 2.70
C VAL A 64 0.98 34.57 3.32
N SER A 65 1.90 35.26 2.66
CA SER A 65 3.26 35.46 3.18
C SER A 65 3.28 36.63 4.16
N GLY A 66 4.08 36.51 5.22
CA GLY A 66 4.20 37.55 6.23
C GLY A 66 5.03 37.08 7.42
N ASN A 67 5.23 37.99 8.37
CA ASN A 67 5.95 37.69 9.59
C ASN A 67 4.95 37.31 10.68
N ILE A 68 5.26 36.30 11.50
CA ILE A 68 4.38 35.94 12.62
C ILE A 68 4.52 37.00 13.71
N GLN A 69 3.47 37.78 13.91
CA GLN A 69 3.44 38.84 14.92
C GLN A 69 3.02 38.28 16.29
N TRP A 70 2.11 37.31 16.30
CA TRP A 70 1.54 36.78 17.54
C TRP A 70 1.09 35.32 17.40
N LEU A 71 1.26 34.56 18.48
CA LEU A 71 0.83 33.17 18.61
C LEU A 71 -0.15 33.06 19.80
N GLY A 72 -1.32 32.50 19.55
CA GLY A 72 -2.40 32.33 20.53
C GLY A 72 -2.57 30.91 21.04
N ALA A 73 -1.89 29.95 20.43
CA ALA A 73 -1.91 28.55 20.82
C ALA A 73 -0.48 28.00 20.82
N ASP A 74 -0.18 27.17 21.81
CA ASP A 74 1.11 26.49 21.95
C ASP A 74 0.93 24.97 21.97
N PHE A 75 2.02 24.22 22.09
CA PHE A 75 1.98 22.76 22.17
C PHE A 75 1.05 22.29 23.29
N ASN A 76 0.25 21.26 23.01
CA ASN A 76 -0.73 20.65 23.93
C ASN A 76 -1.86 21.58 24.39
N SER A 77 -2.00 22.79 23.82
CA SER A 77 -3.13 23.67 24.12
C SER A 77 -4.41 23.17 23.45
N ILE A 78 -5.53 23.29 24.17
CA ILE A 78 -6.87 22.99 23.65
C ILE A 78 -7.36 24.22 22.90
N VAL A 79 -7.78 24.02 21.65
CA VAL A 79 -8.31 25.06 20.77
C VAL A 79 -9.72 24.71 20.33
N LYS A 80 -10.54 25.75 20.15
CA LYS A 80 -11.91 25.61 19.61
C LYS A 80 -11.94 26.00 18.13
N LYS A 81 -12.88 25.45 17.39
CA LYS A 81 -13.13 25.83 16.00
C LYS A 81 -13.39 27.33 15.90
N GLY A 82 -12.67 28.00 14.99
CA GLY A 82 -12.72 29.44 14.80
C GLY A 82 -11.89 30.25 15.80
N GLN A 83 -11.21 29.62 16.77
CA GLN A 83 -10.29 30.32 17.65
C GLN A 83 -9.07 30.80 16.89
N VAL A 84 -8.63 32.04 17.15
CA VAL A 84 -7.40 32.58 16.58
C VAL A 84 -6.20 31.91 17.24
N ILE A 85 -5.40 31.20 16.43
CA ILE A 85 -4.21 30.46 16.89
C ILE A 85 -2.90 31.16 16.51
N ALA A 86 -2.90 31.97 15.44
CA ALA A 86 -1.77 32.81 15.08
C ALA A 86 -2.23 34.05 14.29
N ARG A 87 -1.40 35.10 14.30
CA ARG A 87 -1.58 36.30 13.47
C ARG A 87 -0.27 36.65 12.77
N LEU A 88 -0.37 36.87 11.47
CA LEU A 88 0.69 37.46 10.67
C LEU A 88 0.60 38.99 10.76
N ASP A 89 1.70 39.68 10.48
CA ASP A 89 1.75 41.13 10.35
C ASP A 89 0.82 41.60 9.20
N PRO A 90 -0.26 42.35 9.50
CA PRO A 90 -1.22 42.78 8.49
C PRO A 90 -0.81 44.10 7.80
N SER A 91 0.27 44.76 8.22
CA SER A 91 0.60 46.14 7.80
C SER A 91 0.59 46.35 6.28
N LEU A 92 1.18 45.43 5.52
CA LEU A 92 1.17 45.48 4.06
C LEU A 92 -0.23 45.31 3.47
N PHE A 93 -1.04 44.41 4.03
CA PHE A 93 -2.39 44.12 3.56
C PHE A 93 -3.37 45.25 3.92
N ASP A 94 -3.22 45.86 5.09
CA ASP A 94 -3.99 47.02 5.50
C ASP A 94 -3.68 48.23 4.61
N ALA A 95 -2.40 48.48 4.28
CA ALA A 95 -2.02 49.53 3.33
C ALA A 95 -2.58 49.28 1.92
N GLN A 96 -2.56 48.03 1.45
CA GLN A 96 -3.16 47.65 0.16
C GLN A 96 -4.67 47.82 0.16
N LEU A 97 -5.35 47.45 1.25
CA LEU A 97 -6.79 47.63 1.41
C LEU A 97 -7.15 49.13 1.36
N GLN A 98 -6.41 49.98 2.07
CA GLN A 98 -6.60 51.43 2.04
C GLN A 98 -6.44 52.01 0.63
N GLN A 99 -5.41 51.57 -0.12
CA GLN A 99 -5.19 52.02 -1.50
C GLN A 99 -6.36 51.65 -2.42
N VAL A 100 -6.87 50.42 -2.32
CA VAL A 100 -7.98 49.96 -3.17
C VAL A 100 -9.32 50.59 -2.75
N GLN A 101 -9.52 50.85 -1.46
CA GLN A 101 -10.66 51.63 -0.97
C GLN A 101 -10.66 53.06 -1.50
N ALA A 102 -9.49 53.72 -1.57
CA ALA A 102 -9.35 55.03 -2.18
C ALA A 102 -9.74 54.99 -3.68
N ASN A 103 -9.31 53.96 -4.41
CA ASN A 103 -9.70 53.78 -5.82
C ASN A 103 -11.22 53.58 -5.98
N LEU A 104 -11.87 52.81 -5.10
CA LEU A 104 -13.32 52.67 -5.07
C LEU A 104 -14.02 54.01 -4.80
N SER A 105 -13.49 54.82 -3.87
CA SER A 105 -14.05 56.14 -3.60
C SER A 105 -13.99 57.06 -4.83
N GLN A 106 -12.89 57.00 -5.60
CA GLN A 106 -12.74 57.73 -6.86
C GLN A 106 -13.71 57.23 -7.93
N ALA A 107 -13.87 55.91 -8.07
CA ALA A 107 -14.82 55.32 -9.01
C ALA A 107 -16.27 55.72 -8.69
N ARG A 108 -16.64 55.75 -7.41
CA ARG A 108 -17.95 56.22 -6.95
C ARG A 108 -18.17 57.71 -7.23
N ALA A 109 -17.16 58.54 -7.04
CA ALA A 109 -17.24 59.97 -7.39
C ALA A 109 -17.48 60.16 -8.90
N ASN A 110 -16.81 59.36 -9.75
CA ASN A 110 -17.02 59.38 -11.19
C ASN A 110 -18.44 58.94 -11.58
N LEU A 111 -19.02 57.96 -10.87
CA LEU A 111 -20.41 57.53 -11.09
C LEU A 111 -21.41 58.64 -10.75
N ILE A 112 -21.19 59.37 -9.66
CA ILE A 112 -22.03 60.53 -9.29
C ILE A 112 -21.96 61.60 -10.38
N LYS A 113 -20.76 61.88 -10.92
CA LYS A 113 -20.57 62.81 -12.03
C LYS A 113 -21.34 62.36 -13.28
N ALA A 114 -21.18 61.10 -13.69
CA ALA A 114 -21.87 60.55 -14.87
C ALA A 114 -23.40 60.57 -14.72
N ARG A 115 -23.92 60.26 -13.52
CA ARG A 115 -25.36 60.37 -13.23
C ARG A 115 -25.86 61.82 -13.31
N SER A 116 -25.08 62.77 -12.81
CA SER A 116 -25.42 64.20 -12.91
C SER A 116 -25.44 64.68 -14.36
N GLU A 117 -24.54 64.16 -15.21
CA GLU A 117 -24.52 64.46 -16.65
C GLU A 117 -25.73 63.85 -17.39
N LEU A 118 -26.13 62.62 -17.05
CA LEU A 118 -27.37 61.98 -17.51
C LEU A 118 -28.60 62.81 -17.14
N ASP A 119 -28.70 63.26 -15.88
CA ASP A 119 -29.82 64.08 -15.41
C ASP A 119 -29.91 65.39 -16.18
N ARG A 120 -28.76 66.03 -16.47
CA ARG A 120 -28.70 67.23 -17.28
C ARG A 120 -29.19 66.98 -18.72
N ALA A 121 -28.83 65.85 -19.32
CA ALA A 121 -29.32 65.45 -20.64
C ALA A 121 -30.84 65.16 -20.63
N ASN A 122 -31.37 64.57 -19.56
CA ASN A 122 -32.81 64.34 -19.39
C ASN A 122 -33.60 65.65 -19.30
N VAL A 123 -33.07 66.66 -18.60
CA VAL A 123 -33.68 68.01 -18.54
C VAL A 123 -33.71 68.63 -19.95
N GLN A 124 -32.63 68.52 -20.72
CA GLN A 124 -32.58 69.02 -22.11
C GLN A 124 -33.58 68.31 -23.03
N LEU A 125 -33.72 66.98 -22.91
CA LEU A 125 -34.73 66.22 -23.65
C LEU A 125 -36.15 66.66 -23.28
N THR A 126 -36.41 66.96 -22.01
CA THR A 126 -37.71 67.44 -21.55
C THR A 126 -38.05 68.80 -22.15
N ASP A 127 -37.10 69.74 -22.14
CA ASP A 127 -37.26 71.06 -22.78
C ASP A 127 -37.49 70.94 -24.30
N ALA A 128 -36.71 70.09 -24.99
CA ALA A 128 -36.87 69.83 -26.43
C ALA A 128 -38.26 69.25 -26.75
N ARG A 129 -38.75 68.30 -25.93
CA ARG A 129 -40.09 67.72 -26.09
C ARG A 129 -41.21 68.74 -25.88
N GLN A 130 -41.08 69.62 -24.89
CA GLN A 130 -42.06 70.69 -24.67
C GLN A 130 -42.10 71.68 -25.84
N LYS A 131 -40.93 72.07 -26.37
CA LYS A 131 -40.85 72.94 -27.56
C LYS A 131 -41.44 72.28 -28.79
N HIS A 132 -41.17 71.00 -29.03
CA HIS A 132 -41.77 70.24 -30.13
C HIS A 132 -43.29 70.10 -29.98
N ALA A 133 -43.79 69.80 -28.78
CA ALA A 133 -45.23 69.74 -28.52
C ALA A 133 -45.92 71.09 -28.82
N ARG A 134 -45.31 72.20 -28.39
CA ARG A 134 -45.80 73.54 -28.71
C ARG A 134 -45.73 73.85 -30.21
N ALA A 135 -44.66 73.42 -30.89
CA ALA A 135 -44.52 73.59 -32.34
C ALA A 135 -45.61 72.82 -33.11
N ILE A 136 -45.97 71.62 -32.69
CA ILE A 136 -47.09 70.86 -33.27
C ILE A 136 -48.41 71.65 -33.15
N GLU A 137 -48.72 72.18 -31.96
CA GLU A 137 -49.94 72.96 -31.73
C GLU A 137 -50.00 74.23 -32.60
N LEU A 138 -48.89 74.94 -32.71
CA LEU A 138 -48.80 76.15 -33.54
C LEU A 138 -48.84 75.85 -35.04
N SER A 139 -48.22 74.75 -35.48
CA SER A 139 -48.24 74.30 -36.87
C SER A 139 -49.64 73.86 -37.31
N ALA A 140 -50.41 73.20 -36.44
CA ALA A 140 -51.80 72.85 -36.69
C ALA A 140 -52.71 74.08 -36.91
N ARG A 141 -52.31 75.24 -36.37
CA ARG A 141 -52.95 76.54 -36.60
C ARG A 141 -52.32 77.35 -37.74
N SER A 142 -51.37 76.76 -38.48
CA SER A 142 -50.58 77.39 -39.55
C SER A 142 -49.84 78.66 -39.11
N LEU A 143 -49.41 78.73 -37.85
CA LEU A 143 -48.72 79.89 -37.26
C LEU A 143 -47.19 79.83 -37.33
N ILE A 144 -46.61 78.71 -37.77
CA ILE A 144 -45.16 78.52 -37.95
C ILE A 144 -44.87 77.80 -39.27
N ALA A 145 -43.64 77.93 -39.78
CA ALA A 145 -43.22 77.25 -41.01
C ALA A 145 -42.99 75.75 -40.77
N ALA A 146 -43.15 74.92 -41.82
CA ALA A 146 -42.87 73.48 -41.75
C ALA A 146 -41.42 73.18 -41.32
N SER A 147 -40.47 74.01 -41.77
CA SER A 147 -39.06 73.92 -41.36
C SER A 147 -38.84 74.06 -39.86
N ASP A 148 -39.67 74.85 -39.16
CA ASP A 148 -39.54 75.07 -37.72
C ASP A 148 -40.03 73.85 -36.92
N LEU A 149 -41.07 73.18 -37.41
CA LEU A 149 -41.55 71.93 -36.84
C LEU A 149 -40.49 70.82 -37.01
N ASP A 150 -39.92 70.69 -38.21
CA ASP A 150 -38.84 69.73 -38.49
C ASP A 150 -37.61 70.00 -37.63
N ALA A 151 -37.22 71.27 -37.45
CA ALA A 151 -36.14 71.66 -36.54
C ALA A 151 -36.42 71.24 -35.09
N ALA A 152 -37.65 71.42 -34.60
CA ALA A 152 -38.04 71.00 -33.26
C ALA A 152 -38.03 69.47 -33.09
N LYS A 153 -38.39 68.72 -34.14
CA LYS A 153 -38.30 67.24 -34.14
C LYS A 153 -36.84 66.77 -34.08
N ILE A 154 -35.97 67.33 -34.92
CA ILE A 154 -34.52 67.03 -34.92
C ILE A 154 -33.90 67.33 -33.54
N ALA A 155 -34.37 68.38 -32.85
CA ALA A 155 -33.93 68.69 -31.49
C ALA A 155 -34.31 67.59 -30.47
N VAL A 156 -35.50 66.98 -30.58
CA VAL A 156 -35.90 65.84 -29.74
C VAL A 156 -35.08 64.60 -30.05
N ASP A 157 -34.86 64.29 -31.33
CA ASP A 157 -34.11 63.11 -31.75
C ASP A 157 -32.64 63.20 -31.30
N SER A 158 -32.01 64.38 -31.45
CA SER A 158 -30.65 64.63 -30.97
C SER A 158 -30.53 64.59 -29.44
N ALA A 159 -31.49 65.14 -28.71
CA ALA A 159 -31.53 65.05 -27.25
C ALA A 159 -31.75 63.60 -26.76
N THR A 160 -32.56 62.81 -27.47
CA THR A 160 -32.79 61.39 -27.17
C THR A 160 -31.51 60.58 -27.37
N ALA A 161 -30.78 60.83 -28.47
CA ALA A 161 -29.47 60.23 -28.72
C ALA A 161 -28.44 60.63 -27.64
N ALA A 162 -28.48 61.88 -27.16
CA ALA A 162 -27.62 62.35 -26.08
C ALA A 162 -27.90 61.62 -24.76
N VAL A 163 -29.17 61.43 -24.38
CA VAL A 163 -29.55 60.64 -23.19
C VAL A 163 -29.08 59.19 -23.33
N ALA A 164 -29.29 58.56 -24.49
CA ALA A 164 -28.84 57.19 -24.73
C ALA A 164 -27.30 57.06 -24.59
N SER A 165 -26.55 58.04 -25.10
CA SER A 165 -25.09 58.10 -24.95
C SER A 165 -24.68 58.23 -23.48
N GLN A 166 -25.30 59.14 -22.71
CA GLN A 166 -24.99 59.29 -21.29
C GLN A 166 -25.40 58.06 -20.46
N GLN A 167 -26.47 57.38 -20.84
CA GLN A 167 -26.87 56.13 -20.19
C GLN A 167 -25.84 55.02 -20.40
N ALA A 168 -25.25 54.94 -21.60
CA ALA A 168 -24.15 54.03 -21.88
C ALA A 168 -22.92 54.39 -21.02
N THR A 169 -22.59 55.69 -20.88
CA THR A 169 -21.52 56.16 -19.99
C THR A 169 -21.76 55.78 -18.53
N VAL A 170 -22.98 55.99 -18.00
CA VAL A 170 -23.33 55.58 -16.62
C VAL A 170 -23.15 54.08 -16.45
N THR A 171 -23.57 53.28 -17.43
CA THR A 171 -23.42 51.82 -17.39
C THR A 171 -21.94 51.42 -17.40
N GLN A 172 -21.10 52.07 -18.20
CA GLN A 172 -19.66 51.86 -18.24
C GLN A 172 -18.99 52.21 -16.90
N VAL A 173 -19.32 53.36 -16.32
CA VAL A 173 -18.75 53.80 -15.03
C VAL A 173 -19.26 52.93 -13.89
N GLN A 174 -20.52 52.49 -13.95
CA GLN A 174 -21.06 51.53 -12.99
C GLN A 174 -20.31 50.20 -13.02
N ALA A 175 -19.94 49.70 -14.21
CA ALA A 175 -19.09 48.51 -14.35
C ALA A 175 -17.71 48.72 -13.73
N ALA A 176 -17.11 49.91 -13.85
CA ALA A 176 -15.84 50.26 -13.20
C ALA A 176 -15.95 50.32 -11.67
N VAL A 177 -17.09 50.75 -11.12
CA VAL A 177 -17.36 50.67 -9.68
C VAL A 177 -17.41 49.22 -9.23
N THR A 178 -18.16 48.36 -9.92
CA THR A 178 -18.25 46.92 -9.61
C THR A 178 -16.86 46.25 -9.66
N GLN A 179 -16.03 46.60 -10.64
CA GLN A 179 -14.64 46.12 -10.72
C GLN A 179 -13.80 46.56 -9.51
N SER A 180 -13.96 47.81 -9.07
CA SER A 180 -13.27 48.36 -7.91
C SER A 180 -13.75 47.70 -6.60
N GLU A 181 -15.04 47.41 -6.47
CA GLU A 181 -15.61 46.68 -5.33
C GLU A 181 -15.09 45.24 -5.25
N ALA A 182 -15.00 44.55 -6.39
CA ALA A 182 -14.37 43.23 -6.46
C ALA A 182 -12.91 43.27 -6.00
N SER A 183 -12.19 44.34 -6.34
CA SER A 183 -10.80 44.53 -5.92
C SER A 183 -10.68 44.79 -4.41
N VAL A 184 -11.61 45.56 -3.81
CA VAL A 184 -11.68 45.75 -2.35
C VAL A 184 -11.94 44.41 -1.66
N ASN A 185 -12.89 43.62 -2.16
CA ASN A 185 -13.19 42.30 -1.60
C ASN A 185 -11.96 41.38 -1.65
N GLN A 186 -11.24 41.35 -2.77
CA GLN A 186 -10.02 40.56 -2.89
C GLN A 186 -8.95 40.97 -1.87
N SER A 187 -8.72 42.27 -1.69
CA SER A 187 -7.77 42.77 -0.67
C SER A 187 -8.23 42.46 0.75
N GLN A 188 -9.55 42.52 1.01
CA GLN A 188 -10.13 42.18 2.31
C GLN A 188 -9.91 40.70 2.65
N VAL A 189 -10.18 39.80 1.70
CA VAL A 189 -9.94 38.34 1.88
C VAL A 189 -8.46 38.07 2.17
N ASN A 190 -7.54 38.70 1.43
CA ASN A 190 -6.11 38.55 1.67
C ASN A 190 -5.72 39.04 3.07
N ARG A 191 -6.30 40.14 3.53
CA ARG A 191 -6.10 40.67 4.88
C ARG A 191 -6.68 39.72 5.93
N ASP A 192 -7.83 39.12 5.70
CA ASP A 192 -8.43 38.18 6.66
C ASP A 192 -7.64 36.86 6.75
N HIS A 193 -6.98 36.44 5.68
CA HIS A 193 -6.02 35.32 5.69
C HIS A 193 -4.75 35.57 6.52
N THR A 194 -4.49 36.81 6.98
CA THR A 194 -3.42 37.07 7.96
C THR A 194 -3.76 36.51 9.34
N VAL A 195 -5.04 36.28 9.63
CA VAL A 195 -5.52 35.71 10.89
C VAL A 195 -5.72 34.22 10.71
N ILE A 196 -4.89 33.42 11.37
CA ILE A 196 -4.93 31.96 11.27
C ILE A 196 -5.89 31.44 12.35
N LEU A 197 -6.94 30.75 11.91
CA LEU A 197 -8.00 30.19 12.76
C LEU A 197 -7.88 28.67 12.83
N ALA A 198 -8.32 28.08 13.94
CA ALA A 198 -8.45 26.62 14.06
C ALA A 198 -9.66 26.11 13.24
N PRO A 199 -9.50 25.16 12.30
CA PRO A 199 -10.60 24.63 11.49
C PRO A 199 -11.51 23.65 12.24
N ILE A 200 -11.00 23.04 13.31
CA ILE A 200 -11.69 22.05 14.16
C ILE A 200 -11.41 22.34 15.63
N ASP A 201 -12.32 21.91 16.51
CA ASP A 201 -12.04 21.79 17.94
C ASP A 201 -11.01 20.66 18.15
N GLY A 202 -10.05 20.84 19.05
CA GLY A 202 -9.02 19.83 19.28
C GLY A 202 -7.83 20.31 20.10
N ILE A 203 -6.76 19.52 20.09
CA ILE A 203 -5.50 19.80 20.79
C ILE A 203 -4.39 20.00 19.78
N VAL A 204 -3.59 21.05 19.97
CA VAL A 204 -2.40 21.31 19.15
C VAL A 204 -1.33 20.27 19.47
N THR A 205 -1.06 19.37 18.52
CA THR A 205 -0.03 18.32 18.68
C THR A 205 1.35 18.79 18.26
N GLN A 206 1.43 19.65 17.25
CA GLN A 206 2.68 20.20 16.75
C GLN A 206 2.52 21.66 16.35
N ARG A 207 3.51 22.47 16.68
CA ARG A 207 3.71 23.85 16.22
C ARG A 207 5.08 23.93 15.54
N SER A 208 5.09 24.39 14.29
CA SER A 208 6.30 24.41 13.44
C SER A 208 6.84 25.82 13.20
N VAL A 209 6.36 26.82 13.94
CA VAL A 209 6.70 28.23 13.73
C VAL A 209 6.77 29.04 15.01
N ASP A 210 7.64 30.05 15.06
CA ASP A 210 7.85 30.95 16.21
C ASP A 210 7.49 32.41 15.90
N VAL A 211 7.24 33.20 16.96
CA VAL A 211 7.02 34.65 16.84
C VAL A 211 8.27 35.30 16.25
N GLY A 212 8.09 36.17 15.26
CA GLY A 212 9.17 36.84 14.54
C GLY A 212 9.69 36.07 13.32
N GLN A 213 9.29 34.81 13.13
CA GLN A 213 9.64 34.05 11.93
C GLN A 213 8.84 34.53 10.71
N THR A 214 9.51 34.63 9.56
CA THR A 214 8.86 34.92 8.27
C THR A 214 8.36 33.63 7.63
N VAL A 215 7.08 33.60 7.26
CA VAL A 215 6.46 32.51 6.49
C VAL A 215 6.27 32.97 5.05
N ALA A 216 6.68 32.11 4.11
CA ALA A 216 6.50 32.34 2.69
C ALA A 216 5.53 31.29 2.13
N ALA A 217 4.33 31.74 1.72
CA ALA A 217 3.28 30.88 1.18
C ALA A 217 3.24 30.86 -0.36
N SER A 218 4.28 31.39 -1.03
CA SER A 218 4.25 31.65 -2.48
C SER A 218 4.27 30.39 -3.36
N MET A 219 5.03 29.36 -2.97
CA MET A 219 5.20 28.12 -3.76
C MET A 219 4.54 26.89 -3.12
N GLN A 220 4.42 26.87 -1.79
CA GLN A 220 3.78 25.82 -1.01
C GLN A 220 3.27 26.44 0.30
N ALA A 221 2.10 26.03 0.77
CA ALA A 221 1.58 26.48 2.06
C ALA A 221 2.34 25.77 3.19
N PRO A 222 3.17 26.48 3.99
CA PRO A 222 3.87 25.84 5.10
C PRO A 222 2.87 25.42 6.18
N THR A 223 3.04 24.21 6.73
CA THR A 223 2.24 23.74 7.86
C THR A 223 2.71 24.44 9.14
N LEU A 224 1.87 25.31 9.70
CA LEU A 224 2.15 26.05 10.93
C LEU A 224 1.80 25.22 12.17
N PHE A 225 0.65 24.56 12.15
CA PHE A 225 0.13 23.76 13.24
C PHE A 225 -0.43 22.43 12.76
N VAL A 226 -0.39 21.42 13.63
CA VAL A 226 -1.14 20.18 13.48
C VAL A 226 -2.09 20.09 14.68
N ILE A 227 -3.39 19.96 14.40
CA ILE A 227 -4.45 19.88 15.40
C ILE A 227 -5.08 18.50 15.31
N ALA A 228 -5.13 17.79 16.43
CA ALA A 228 -5.87 16.53 16.57
C ALA A 228 -7.26 16.82 17.15
N ALA A 229 -8.32 16.34 16.51
CA ALA A 229 -9.70 16.64 16.92
C ALA A 229 -10.04 16.05 18.29
N ASP A 230 -9.73 14.76 18.46
CA ASP A 230 -10.01 14.00 19.65
C ASP A 230 -8.88 13.00 19.90
N LEU A 231 -8.40 12.95 21.14
CA LEU A 231 -7.40 12.00 21.60
C LEU A 231 -8.02 10.83 22.38
N THR A 232 -9.32 10.90 22.69
CA THR A 232 -10.08 9.81 23.31
C THR A 232 -10.32 8.66 22.34
N GLU A 233 -10.33 8.92 21.04
CA GLU A 233 -10.30 7.92 19.99
C GLU A 233 -8.97 7.97 19.25
N MET A 234 -8.25 6.87 19.27
CA MET A 234 -6.97 6.69 18.60
C MET A 234 -7.11 5.63 17.52
N GLN A 235 -6.21 5.68 16.54
CA GLN A 235 -6.06 4.60 15.58
C GLN A 235 -4.61 4.16 15.52
N VAL A 236 -4.40 2.85 15.42
CA VAL A 236 -3.08 2.29 15.12
C VAL A 236 -3.03 2.02 13.63
N ASN A 237 -2.06 2.62 12.95
CA ASN A 237 -1.75 2.25 11.59
C ASN A 237 -0.64 1.18 11.64
N ALA A 238 -1.05 -0.08 11.54
CA ALA A 238 -0.17 -1.24 11.60
C ALA A 238 0.23 -1.68 10.20
N ASN A 239 1.53 -1.94 9.99
CA ASN A 239 2.04 -2.46 8.74
C ASN A 239 2.09 -3.98 8.83
N ILE A 240 1.31 -4.64 7.98
CA ILE A 240 1.19 -6.10 7.96
C ILE A 240 1.90 -6.63 6.72
N ASP A 241 2.67 -7.70 6.89
CA ASP A 241 3.37 -8.36 5.79
C ASP A 241 2.41 -8.94 4.73
N GLU A 242 2.84 -8.91 3.47
CA GLU A 242 2.09 -9.43 2.32
C GLU A 242 1.66 -10.91 2.49
N ALA A 243 2.45 -11.72 3.19
CA ALA A 243 2.14 -13.13 3.44
C ALA A 243 0.92 -13.35 4.36
N ASP A 244 0.57 -12.34 5.16
CA ASP A 244 -0.47 -12.45 6.20
C ASP A 244 -1.72 -11.63 5.88
N VAL A 245 -1.62 -10.55 5.08
CA VAL A 245 -2.74 -9.65 4.76
C VAL A 245 -3.99 -10.36 4.23
N GLY A 246 -3.81 -11.46 3.47
CA GLY A 246 -4.92 -12.23 2.90
C GLY A 246 -5.84 -12.87 3.94
N ARG A 247 -5.37 -13.04 5.19
CA ARG A 247 -6.11 -13.64 6.31
C ARG A 247 -6.76 -12.61 7.24
N ILE A 248 -6.52 -11.32 7.03
CA ILE A 248 -7.07 -10.27 7.90
C ILE A 248 -8.38 -9.76 7.34
N ARG A 249 -9.32 -9.49 8.24
CA ARG A 249 -10.65 -8.98 7.91
C ARG A 249 -11.04 -7.86 8.87
N PRO A 250 -11.82 -6.86 8.39
CA PRO A 250 -12.46 -5.90 9.28
C PRO A 250 -13.30 -6.59 10.37
N GLY A 251 -13.29 -6.03 11.57
CA GLY A 251 -13.99 -6.54 12.75
C GLY A 251 -13.21 -7.53 13.62
N GLN A 252 -12.03 -7.98 13.21
CA GLN A 252 -11.18 -8.84 14.05
C GLN A 252 -10.72 -8.12 15.32
N HIS A 253 -10.65 -8.87 16.43
CA HIS A 253 -10.14 -8.38 17.70
C HIS A 253 -8.62 -8.29 17.67
N VAL A 254 -8.12 -7.20 18.24
CA VAL A 254 -6.69 -6.91 18.26
C VAL A 254 -6.27 -6.62 19.69
N THR A 255 -5.22 -7.28 20.13
CA THR A 255 -4.53 -6.93 21.37
C THR A 255 -3.20 -6.32 21.00
N PHE A 256 -2.88 -5.15 21.54
CA PHE A 256 -1.60 -4.50 21.30
C PHE A 256 -0.97 -3.99 22.60
N ARG A 257 0.35 -3.83 22.54
CA ARG A 257 1.16 -3.22 23.59
C ARG A 257 1.90 -2.04 23.03
N VAL A 258 2.17 -1.07 23.88
CA VAL A 258 2.94 0.12 23.53
C VAL A 258 4.24 0.09 24.31
N ASP A 259 5.34 0.48 23.70
CA ASP A 259 6.67 0.41 24.34
C ASP A 259 6.74 1.29 25.61
N ALA A 260 5.93 2.35 25.66
CA ALA A 260 5.81 3.21 26.84
C ALA A 260 5.10 2.53 28.03
N TYR A 261 4.27 1.52 27.78
CA TYR A 261 3.52 0.77 28.80
C TYR A 261 3.61 -0.75 28.55
N PRO A 262 4.75 -1.39 28.87
CA PRO A 262 4.97 -2.80 28.53
C PRO A 262 4.05 -3.80 29.27
N THR A 263 3.54 -3.41 30.44
CA THR A 263 2.67 -4.24 31.29
C THR A 263 1.21 -4.21 30.88
N ASP A 264 0.80 -3.14 30.19
CA ASP A 264 -0.60 -2.87 29.91
C ASP A 264 -0.96 -3.46 28.54
N ASN A 265 -2.05 -4.22 28.50
CA ASN A 265 -2.60 -4.74 27.24
C ASN A 265 -3.78 -3.87 26.84
N PHE A 266 -3.69 -3.28 25.65
CA PHE A 266 -4.77 -2.49 25.07
C PHE A 266 -5.50 -3.32 24.03
N GLN A 267 -6.81 -3.08 23.91
CA GLN A 267 -7.68 -3.77 22.97
C GLN A 267 -8.13 -2.81 21.88
N GLY A 268 -8.28 -3.32 20.67
CA GLY A 268 -8.79 -2.59 19.52
C GLY A 268 -9.47 -3.51 18.53
N THR A 269 -10.04 -2.93 17.48
CA THR A 269 -10.73 -3.65 16.42
C THR A 269 -10.22 -3.20 15.06
N VAL A 270 -10.01 -4.15 14.14
CA VAL A 270 -9.64 -3.83 12.76
C VAL A 270 -10.80 -3.08 12.10
N SER A 271 -10.58 -1.83 11.71
CA SER A 271 -11.59 -1.01 11.02
C SER A 271 -11.55 -1.26 9.51
N GLN A 272 -10.35 -1.21 8.92
CA GLN A 272 -10.15 -1.42 7.49
C GLN A 272 -8.72 -1.84 7.18
N VAL A 273 -8.54 -2.54 6.06
CA VAL A 273 -7.23 -2.87 5.48
C VAL A 273 -7.06 -2.04 4.22
N ARG A 274 -5.99 -1.25 4.12
CA ARG A 274 -5.73 -0.43 2.93
C ARG A 274 -5.31 -1.32 1.77
N LEU A 275 -5.84 -1.04 0.58
CA LEU A 275 -5.51 -1.78 -0.64
C LEU A 275 -4.19 -1.33 -1.27
N GLN A 276 -3.73 -0.11 -0.95
CA GLN A 276 -2.46 0.41 -1.45
C GLN A 276 -1.31 -0.13 -0.58
N PRO A 277 -0.37 -0.92 -1.15
CA PRO A 277 0.80 -1.38 -0.41
C PRO A 277 1.79 -0.23 -0.18
N VAL A 278 2.52 -0.33 0.93
CA VAL A 278 3.66 0.54 1.26
C VAL A 278 4.93 -0.32 1.22
N VAL A 279 5.89 0.08 0.38
CA VAL A 279 7.17 -0.60 0.26
C VAL A 279 8.22 0.18 1.05
N VAL A 280 8.66 -0.37 2.17
CA VAL A 280 9.74 0.20 2.98
C VAL A 280 10.92 -0.77 2.94
N GLN A 281 12.08 -0.32 2.46
CA GLN A 281 13.29 -1.14 2.38
C GLN A 281 13.09 -2.47 1.63
N ASN A 282 12.38 -2.44 0.50
CA ASN A 282 12.01 -3.61 -0.32
C ASN A 282 11.10 -4.66 0.37
N VAL A 283 10.49 -4.32 1.50
CA VAL A 283 9.45 -5.14 2.15
C VAL A 283 8.08 -4.54 1.85
N THR A 284 7.22 -5.32 1.18
CA THR A 284 5.84 -4.93 0.86
C THR A 284 4.95 -5.17 2.07
N THR A 285 4.36 -4.10 2.59
CA THR A 285 3.42 -4.16 3.71
C THR A 285 2.09 -3.50 3.34
N TYR A 286 1.01 -3.97 3.96
CA TYR A 286 -0.32 -3.38 3.82
C TYR A 286 -0.70 -2.69 5.13
N GLY A 287 -1.01 -1.39 5.02
CA GLY A 287 -1.43 -0.60 6.18
C GLY A 287 -2.83 -1.01 6.63
N THR A 288 -2.95 -1.46 7.87
CA THR A 288 -4.22 -1.84 8.49
C THR A 288 -4.55 -0.85 9.58
N VAL A 289 -5.74 -0.26 9.50
CA VAL A 289 -6.23 0.74 10.44
C VAL A 289 -7.02 0.04 11.53
N ILE A 290 -6.57 0.18 12.77
CA ILE A 290 -7.18 -0.42 13.95
C ILE A 290 -7.71 0.71 14.83
N THR A 291 -9.00 0.70 15.13
CA THR A 291 -9.63 1.67 16.03
C THR A 291 -9.39 1.27 17.47
N VAL A 292 -8.99 2.23 18.29
CA VAL A 292 -8.59 2.04 19.68
C VAL A 292 -9.22 3.11 20.57
N PRO A 293 -10.02 2.73 21.58
CA PRO A 293 -10.49 3.67 22.59
C PRO A 293 -9.37 4.05 23.56
N ASN A 294 -9.28 5.32 23.90
CA ASN A 294 -8.27 5.91 24.79
C ASN A 294 -8.94 6.79 25.87
N ALA A 295 -9.88 6.19 26.62
CA ALA A 295 -10.62 6.90 27.66
C ALA A 295 -9.73 7.49 28.77
N GLU A 296 -8.58 6.86 29.05
CA GLU A 296 -7.64 7.29 30.08
C GLU A 296 -6.58 8.29 29.57
N LEU A 297 -6.60 8.65 28.27
CA LEU A 297 -5.63 9.55 27.63
C LEU A 297 -4.15 9.15 27.82
N LYS A 298 -3.90 7.87 28.12
CA LYS A 298 -2.54 7.31 28.27
C LYS A 298 -1.81 7.23 26.94
N LEU A 299 -2.56 6.91 25.87
CA LEU A 299 -2.02 6.76 24.53
C LEU A 299 -1.82 8.13 23.89
N LYS A 300 -0.63 8.36 23.33
CA LYS A 300 -0.29 9.62 22.63
C LYS A 300 0.00 9.34 21.16
N PRO A 301 -0.31 10.29 20.24
CA PRO A 301 0.11 10.19 18.85
C PRO A 301 1.63 10.04 18.73
N GLY A 302 2.08 9.22 17.77
CA GLY A 302 3.49 8.94 17.51
C GLY A 302 4.09 7.76 18.30
N MET A 303 3.34 7.16 19.23
CA MET A 303 3.82 5.96 19.94
C MET A 303 3.86 4.74 19.02
N THR A 304 4.89 3.90 19.19
CA THR A 304 4.99 2.60 18.51
C THR A 304 4.18 1.55 19.24
N ALA A 305 3.36 0.80 18.51
CA ALA A 305 2.59 -0.32 19.03
C ALA A 305 3.01 -1.64 18.39
N ASN A 306 3.17 -2.63 19.25
CA ASN A 306 3.31 -4.03 18.88
C ASN A 306 1.93 -4.69 18.92
N VAL A 307 1.42 -4.99 17.74
CA VAL A 307 0.04 -5.40 17.51
C VAL A 307 -0.02 -6.91 17.30
N LYS A 308 -0.98 -7.57 17.94
CA LYS A 308 -1.34 -8.97 17.71
C LYS A 308 -2.80 -9.04 17.30
N ILE A 309 -3.04 -9.41 16.05
CA ILE A 309 -4.37 -9.53 15.47
C ILE A 309 -4.81 -10.98 15.63
N GLU A 310 -5.96 -11.21 16.26
CA GLU A 310 -6.53 -12.55 16.42
C GLU A 310 -7.28 -12.94 15.13
N ILE A 311 -6.75 -13.91 14.40
CA ILE A 311 -7.37 -14.40 13.15
C ILE A 311 -8.47 -15.41 13.49
N ALA A 312 -8.14 -16.35 14.36
CA ALA A 312 -9.02 -17.43 14.76
C ALA A 312 -8.73 -17.85 16.20
N LYS A 313 -9.79 -18.11 16.95
CA LYS A 313 -9.74 -18.59 18.34
C LYS A 313 -10.53 -19.88 18.46
N ARG A 314 -9.94 -20.89 19.09
CA ARG A 314 -10.63 -22.10 19.52
C ARG A 314 -10.42 -22.30 21.01
N THR A 315 -11.52 -22.34 21.74
CA THR A 315 -11.53 -22.57 23.17
C THR A 315 -11.62 -24.06 23.47
N ASN A 316 -10.92 -24.49 24.53
CA ASN A 316 -10.99 -25.83 25.10
C ASN A 316 -10.71 -27.00 24.13
N THR A 317 -9.77 -26.82 23.19
CA THR A 317 -9.40 -27.85 22.20
C THR A 317 -8.23 -28.71 22.69
N LEU A 318 -8.13 -29.95 22.20
CA LEU A 318 -6.92 -30.76 22.37
C LEU A 318 -5.77 -30.09 21.61
N ARG A 319 -4.62 -29.94 22.27
CA ARG A 319 -3.42 -29.28 21.72
C ARG A 319 -2.26 -30.24 21.69
N ILE A 320 -1.62 -30.35 20.52
CA ILE A 320 -0.43 -31.15 20.31
C ILE A 320 0.76 -30.20 20.12
N PRO A 321 1.87 -30.39 20.86
CA PRO A 321 3.09 -29.62 20.64
C PRO A 321 3.61 -29.79 19.21
N ASN A 322 3.97 -28.69 18.56
CA ASN A 322 4.44 -28.70 17.17
C ASN A 322 5.69 -29.58 16.98
N ALA A 323 6.52 -29.72 18.01
CA ALA A 323 7.66 -30.64 18.03
C ALA A 323 7.28 -32.09 17.67
N ALA A 324 6.13 -32.57 18.17
CA ALA A 324 5.65 -33.93 17.91
C ALA A 324 5.16 -34.12 16.46
N LEU A 325 4.69 -33.05 15.81
CA LEU A 325 4.26 -33.08 14.41
C LEU A 325 5.44 -33.03 13.43
N ARG A 326 6.58 -32.48 13.85
CA ARG A 326 7.81 -32.39 13.05
C ARG A 326 8.70 -33.62 13.19
N PHE A 327 8.46 -34.46 14.19
CA PHE A 327 9.24 -35.66 14.42
C PHE A 327 9.10 -36.65 13.26
N ARG A 328 10.20 -36.86 12.53
CA ARG A 328 10.34 -37.90 11.52
C ARG A 328 11.31 -38.96 12.03
N PRO A 329 10.85 -40.14 12.46
CA PRO A 329 11.75 -41.19 12.92
C PRO A 329 12.63 -41.65 11.75
N THR A 330 13.94 -41.74 12.00
CA THR A 330 14.92 -42.29 11.05
C THR A 330 14.96 -43.82 11.15
N ALA A 331 15.48 -44.50 10.12
CA ALA A 331 15.59 -45.96 10.12
C ALA A 331 16.41 -46.50 11.33
N GLU A 332 17.35 -45.69 11.84
CA GLU A 332 18.15 -45.98 13.04
C GLU A 332 17.31 -45.98 14.32
N VAL A 333 16.28 -45.12 14.42
CA VAL A 333 15.35 -45.09 15.55
C VAL A 333 14.49 -46.36 15.57
N PHE A 334 14.03 -46.83 14.41
CA PHE A 334 13.29 -48.09 14.32
C PHE A 334 14.18 -49.30 14.61
N ALA A 335 15.43 -49.30 14.12
CA ALA A 335 16.39 -50.36 14.38
C ALA A 335 16.76 -50.47 15.86
N ALA A 336 16.96 -49.34 16.54
CA ALA A 336 17.26 -49.30 17.97
C ALA A 336 16.07 -49.67 18.86
N LEU A 337 14.84 -49.49 18.37
CA LEU A 337 13.61 -49.93 19.05
C LEU A 337 13.20 -51.37 18.68
N ASN A 338 14.06 -52.12 17.95
CA ASN A 338 13.77 -53.48 17.46
C ASN A 338 12.47 -53.60 16.64
N GLN A 339 12.20 -52.60 15.79
CA GLN A 339 11.00 -52.56 14.94
C GLN A 339 11.35 -52.64 13.46
N THR A 340 10.54 -53.37 12.69
CA THR A 340 10.60 -53.32 11.23
C THR A 340 10.00 -52.00 10.75
N PRO A 341 10.72 -51.23 9.90
CA PRO A 341 10.23 -49.93 9.44
C PRO A 341 8.92 -50.09 8.66
N PRO A 342 7.99 -49.12 8.76
CA PRO A 342 6.73 -49.15 8.01
C PRO A 342 6.97 -49.26 6.49
N PRO A 343 6.06 -49.89 5.73
CA PRO A 343 6.22 -50.19 4.31
C PRO A 343 6.43 -48.94 3.42
N GLU A 344 6.10 -47.75 3.90
CA GLU A 344 6.35 -46.47 3.20
C GLU A 344 7.84 -46.06 3.21
N MET A 345 8.61 -46.39 4.25
CA MET A 345 10.04 -46.05 4.32
C MET A 345 10.90 -46.97 3.44
N THR A 346 10.46 -48.21 3.25
CA THR A 346 11.10 -49.17 2.34
C THR A 346 10.92 -48.81 0.86
N ALA A 347 9.88 -48.05 0.50
CA ALA A 347 9.63 -47.62 -0.87
C ALA A 347 10.65 -46.56 -1.37
N PHE A 348 11.04 -45.62 -0.50
CA PHE A 348 12.09 -44.64 -0.83
C PHE A 348 13.49 -45.27 -0.84
N ALA A 349 13.74 -46.29 0.00
CA ALA A 349 15.01 -47.02 0.01
C ALA A 349 15.22 -47.87 -1.26
N ASN A 350 14.14 -48.34 -1.90
CA ASN A 350 14.19 -49.10 -3.15
C ASN A 350 14.21 -48.21 -4.40
N ALA A 351 13.61 -47.01 -4.38
CA ALA A 351 13.71 -46.04 -5.48
C ALA A 351 15.14 -45.49 -5.66
N ALA A 352 15.93 -45.42 -4.58
CA ALA A 352 17.35 -45.04 -4.64
C ALA A 352 18.28 -46.17 -5.15
N ARG A 353 17.75 -47.38 -5.39
CA ARG A 353 18.56 -48.57 -5.70
C ARG A 353 18.25 -49.24 -7.04
N GLY A 354 17.37 -48.67 -7.87
CA GLY A 354 16.98 -49.26 -9.16
C GLY A 354 16.58 -48.25 -10.21
N GLY A 355 17.55 -47.77 -10.99
CA GLY A 355 17.34 -47.11 -12.28
C GLY A 355 18.51 -47.46 -13.21
N PRO A 356 18.28 -47.88 -14.48
CA PRO A 356 19.33 -48.36 -15.36
C PRO A 356 20.20 -47.20 -15.89
N ALA A 357 21.45 -47.53 -16.19
CA ALA A 357 22.52 -46.64 -16.63
C ALA A 357 22.21 -45.89 -17.93
N ALA A 358 22.53 -44.60 -17.95
CA ALA A 358 22.68 -43.79 -19.16
C ALA A 358 24.18 -43.51 -19.43
N PRO A 359 24.62 -43.37 -20.70
CA PRO A 359 26.03 -43.27 -21.04
C PRO A 359 26.62 -41.88 -20.78
N ALA A 360 27.93 -41.86 -20.63
CA ALA A 360 28.77 -40.72 -20.26
C ALA A 360 28.91 -39.66 -21.37
N GLY A 361 28.98 -38.40 -20.94
CA GLY A 361 29.61 -37.30 -21.66
C GLY A 361 28.83 -35.99 -21.56
N VAL A 362 29.29 -35.03 -20.73
CA VAL A 362 29.64 -33.62 -21.05
C VAL A 362 30.07 -32.92 -19.74
N ALA A 363 31.17 -32.17 -19.79
CA ALA A 363 31.81 -31.43 -18.70
C ALA A 363 31.00 -30.18 -18.24
N PRO A 364 31.25 -29.63 -17.03
CA PRO A 364 30.37 -28.65 -16.40
C PRO A 364 30.68 -27.19 -16.78
N ALA A 365 29.63 -26.37 -16.89
CA ALA A 365 29.70 -24.90 -16.97
C ALA A 365 29.05 -24.24 -15.73
N ALA A 366 29.67 -23.13 -15.34
CA ALA A 366 29.54 -22.37 -14.09
C ALA A 366 28.20 -21.63 -13.87
N PRO A 367 27.92 -21.12 -12.64
CA PRO A 367 26.64 -20.49 -12.29
C PRO A 367 26.54 -19.02 -12.73
N ALA A 368 25.34 -18.62 -13.15
CA ALA A 368 25.00 -17.26 -13.58
C ALA A 368 24.40 -16.41 -12.43
N ALA A 369 24.81 -15.14 -12.40
CA ALA A 369 24.39 -14.08 -11.48
C ALA A 369 23.25 -13.22 -12.10
N PRO A 370 22.63 -12.28 -11.34
CA PRO A 370 21.31 -11.72 -11.63
C PRO A 370 21.33 -10.49 -12.57
N ALA A 371 20.20 -10.27 -13.26
CA ALA A 371 20.00 -9.21 -14.24
C ALA A 371 19.39 -7.92 -13.64
N ALA A 372 19.83 -6.78 -14.16
CA ALA A 372 19.31 -5.42 -13.92
C ALA A 372 18.67 -4.84 -15.21
N PRO A 373 17.89 -3.75 -15.15
CA PRO A 373 16.80 -3.47 -16.09
C PRO A 373 17.18 -2.54 -17.25
N ALA A 374 16.39 -2.60 -18.34
CA ALA A 374 16.56 -1.79 -19.55
C ALA A 374 15.43 -0.76 -19.72
N ALA A 375 15.81 0.45 -20.13
CA ALA A 375 14.95 1.55 -20.58
C ALA A 375 14.92 1.62 -22.13
N PRO A 376 13.95 2.33 -22.75
CA PRO A 376 13.45 2.02 -24.08
C PRO A 376 13.95 2.95 -25.20
N ALA A 377 13.83 2.52 -26.46
CA ALA A 377 13.98 3.39 -27.62
C ALA A 377 12.93 3.08 -28.71
N ALA A 378 12.46 4.17 -29.32
CA ALA A 378 11.36 4.34 -30.26
C ALA A 378 11.68 3.89 -31.71
N PRO A 379 10.70 3.87 -32.63
CA PRO A 379 10.76 3.11 -33.88
C PRO A 379 11.16 3.97 -35.10
N ALA A 380 11.74 3.32 -36.11
CA ALA A 380 11.95 3.88 -37.45
C ALA A 380 11.49 2.89 -38.53
N ALA A 381 11.08 3.47 -39.66
CA ALA A 381 10.17 2.91 -40.64
C ALA A 381 10.85 2.32 -41.89
N ALA A 382 10.03 1.55 -42.61
CA ALA A 382 9.88 1.47 -44.07
C ALA A 382 10.90 0.72 -44.96
N GLU A 383 10.29 0.18 -46.03
CA GLU A 383 10.85 -0.38 -47.29
C GLU A 383 11.48 -1.79 -47.19
N GLY A 384 11.22 -2.76 -48.08
CA GLY A 384 10.51 -2.82 -49.36
C GLY A 384 11.08 -4.00 -50.18
N ARG A 385 10.27 -4.62 -51.06
CA ARG A 385 10.53 -5.77 -51.97
C ARG A 385 10.63 -7.15 -51.30
N GLY A 386 10.02 -8.23 -51.79
CA GLY A 386 9.24 -8.50 -53.01
C GLY A 386 9.38 -10.01 -53.31
N GLY A 387 8.29 -10.71 -53.64
CA GLY A 387 8.37 -12.12 -54.04
C GLY A 387 7.00 -12.80 -54.21
N ARG A 388 6.62 -13.01 -55.47
CA ARG A 388 5.40 -13.69 -55.95
C ARG A 388 5.32 -15.16 -55.50
N GLY A 389 4.10 -15.65 -55.24
CA GLY A 389 3.75 -17.06 -55.40
C GLY A 389 2.47 -17.49 -54.68
N GLY A 390 1.52 -18.09 -55.41
CA GLY A 390 0.51 -19.00 -54.86
C GLY A 390 -0.88 -18.43 -54.61
N GLY A 391 -1.76 -18.53 -55.62
CA GLY A 391 -3.21 -18.46 -55.44
C GLY A 391 -3.72 -19.79 -54.87
N GLY A 392 -4.52 -19.70 -53.82
CA GLY A 392 -4.98 -20.81 -52.98
C GLY A 392 -4.87 -20.37 -51.51
N ASP A 393 -5.86 -20.65 -50.68
CA ASP A 393 -5.87 -20.33 -49.24
C ASP A 393 -6.16 -18.87 -48.86
N PHE A 394 -6.99 -18.17 -49.63
CA PHE A 394 -7.59 -16.91 -49.18
C PHE A 394 -8.67 -17.15 -48.10
N GLN A 395 -9.48 -18.20 -48.26
CA GLN A 395 -10.59 -18.50 -47.36
C GLN A 395 -10.14 -19.03 -45.99
N GLY A 396 -9.07 -19.84 -45.93
CA GLY A 396 -8.52 -20.35 -44.67
C GLY A 396 -7.95 -19.24 -43.78
N ARG A 397 -7.16 -18.33 -44.35
CA ARG A 397 -6.62 -17.16 -43.64
C ARG A 397 -7.71 -16.21 -43.16
N MET A 398 -8.81 -16.09 -43.91
CA MET A 398 -9.95 -15.27 -43.51
C MET A 398 -10.70 -15.89 -42.31
N ILE A 399 -10.83 -17.20 -42.25
CA ILE A 399 -11.42 -17.93 -41.11
C ILE A 399 -10.56 -17.80 -39.84
N GLU A 400 -9.25 -17.92 -39.96
CA GLU A 400 -8.35 -17.71 -38.81
C GLU A 400 -8.43 -16.28 -38.27
N ARG A 401 -8.44 -15.29 -39.16
CA ARG A 401 -8.59 -13.88 -38.77
C ARG A 401 -9.94 -13.60 -38.12
N PHE A 402 -11.00 -14.30 -38.54
CA PHE A 402 -12.33 -14.15 -37.95
C PHE A 402 -12.40 -14.72 -36.53
N LYS A 403 -11.72 -15.84 -36.24
CA LYS A 403 -11.67 -16.44 -34.90
C LYS A 403 -10.99 -15.56 -33.85
N THR A 404 -10.08 -14.68 -34.26
CA THR A 404 -9.35 -13.78 -33.36
C THR A 404 -10.04 -12.43 -33.12
N MET A 405 -11.14 -12.15 -33.81
CA MET A 405 -11.91 -10.89 -33.66
C MET A 405 -12.83 -10.93 -32.43
N SER A 406 -13.13 -9.76 -31.88
CA SER A 406 -14.13 -9.65 -30.80
C SER A 406 -15.55 -9.99 -31.29
N PRO A 407 -16.49 -10.39 -30.41
CA PRO A 407 -17.83 -10.79 -30.81
C PRO A 407 -18.62 -9.73 -31.60
N ASP A 408 -18.40 -8.45 -31.30
CA ASP A 408 -19.07 -7.34 -31.98
C ASP A 408 -18.45 -7.05 -33.36
N GLU A 409 -17.13 -7.21 -33.51
CA GLU A 409 -16.44 -7.13 -34.79
C GLU A 409 -16.81 -8.30 -35.71
N GLN A 410 -16.97 -9.51 -35.16
CA GLN A 410 -17.43 -10.69 -35.90
C GLN A 410 -18.83 -10.48 -36.50
N LYS A 411 -19.75 -9.84 -35.76
CA LYS A 411 -21.10 -9.49 -36.27
C LYS A 411 -21.05 -8.47 -37.40
N GLN A 412 -20.24 -7.42 -37.25
CA GLN A 412 -20.09 -6.40 -38.29
C GLN A 412 -19.43 -6.96 -39.56
N PHE A 413 -18.47 -7.88 -39.40
CA PHE A 413 -17.82 -8.55 -40.51
C PHE A 413 -18.78 -9.44 -41.30
N LEU A 414 -19.60 -10.24 -40.60
CA LEU A 414 -20.67 -11.04 -41.22
C LEU A 414 -21.70 -10.17 -41.93
N ALA A 415 -22.11 -9.04 -41.34
CA ALA A 415 -23.06 -8.11 -41.95
C ALA A 415 -22.55 -7.52 -43.26
N ARG A 416 -21.29 -7.04 -43.29
CA ARG A 416 -20.68 -6.51 -44.52
C ARG A 416 -20.50 -7.58 -45.60
N MET A 417 -20.23 -8.83 -45.22
CA MET A 417 -20.11 -9.92 -46.20
C MET A 417 -21.46 -10.31 -46.80
N LYS A 418 -22.52 -10.29 -45.97
CA LYS A 418 -23.88 -10.56 -46.41
C LYS A 418 -24.41 -9.45 -47.34
N GLU A 419 -24.08 -8.20 -47.06
CA GLU A 419 -24.38 -7.07 -47.95
C GLU A 419 -23.68 -7.16 -49.30
N ARG A 420 -22.49 -7.81 -49.36
CA ARG A 420 -21.75 -8.05 -50.60
C ARG A 420 -22.13 -9.36 -51.30
N GLY A 421 -23.18 -10.05 -50.84
CA GLY A 421 -23.69 -11.28 -51.48
C GLY A 421 -22.74 -12.47 -51.39
N SER A 422 -21.85 -12.52 -50.40
CA SER A 422 -20.88 -13.60 -50.20
C SER A 422 -21.43 -14.73 -49.32
N ASP A 423 -21.04 -15.98 -49.55
CA ASP A 423 -21.46 -17.13 -48.73
C ASP A 423 -20.88 -17.07 -47.30
N THR A 424 -21.72 -16.71 -46.33
CA THR A 424 -21.35 -16.54 -44.90
C THR A 424 -21.48 -17.81 -44.07
N SER A 425 -21.93 -18.93 -44.67
CA SER A 425 -22.30 -20.16 -43.96
C SER A 425 -21.16 -20.75 -43.10
N ALA A 426 -19.92 -20.72 -43.60
CA ALA A 426 -18.75 -21.22 -42.87
C ALA A 426 -18.40 -20.34 -41.64
N PHE A 427 -18.66 -19.03 -41.70
CA PHE A 427 -18.39 -18.09 -40.60
C PHE A 427 -19.53 -18.09 -39.57
N GLU A 428 -20.78 -18.25 -40.02
CA GLU A 428 -21.95 -18.42 -39.15
C GLU A 428 -21.90 -19.73 -38.35
N ALA A 429 -21.31 -20.81 -38.89
CA ALA A 429 -21.10 -22.05 -38.15
C ALA A 429 -20.11 -21.89 -36.98
N ILE A 430 -19.14 -20.98 -37.11
CA ILE A 430 -18.13 -20.71 -36.07
C ILE A 430 -18.73 -19.90 -34.93
N THR A 431 -19.60 -18.92 -35.22
CA THR A 431 -20.31 -18.17 -34.17
C THR A 431 -21.39 -19.01 -33.47
N ARG A 432 -21.98 -19.99 -34.16
CA ARG A 432 -23.01 -20.89 -33.60
C ARG A 432 -22.46 -22.02 -32.73
N SER A 433 -21.17 -22.35 -32.85
CA SER A 433 -20.52 -23.45 -32.10
C SER A 433 -19.78 -23.01 -30.83
N ALA A 434 -19.79 -21.72 -30.50
CA ALA A 434 -19.35 -21.25 -29.19
C ALA A 434 -20.49 -21.43 -28.17
N PRO A 435 -20.40 -22.36 -27.19
CA PRO A 435 -21.38 -22.42 -26.13
C PRO A 435 -21.27 -21.12 -25.33
N ALA A 436 -22.34 -20.33 -25.36
CA ALA A 436 -22.54 -19.20 -24.47
C ALA A 436 -22.59 -19.73 -23.02
N ARG A 437 -21.42 -19.92 -22.41
CA ARG A 437 -21.29 -19.88 -20.95
C ARG A 437 -21.53 -18.44 -20.55
N THR A 438 -22.81 -18.09 -20.43
CA THR A 438 -23.20 -17.04 -19.51
C THR A 438 -22.73 -17.48 -18.14
N PRO A 439 -21.72 -16.85 -17.51
CA PRO A 439 -21.64 -16.93 -16.07
C PRO A 439 -22.97 -16.35 -15.60
N LYS A 440 -23.82 -17.19 -15.01
CA LYS A 440 -24.95 -16.76 -14.20
C LYS A 440 -24.40 -15.68 -13.29
N ALA A 441 -24.72 -14.43 -13.58
CA ALA A 441 -24.37 -13.30 -12.74
C ALA A 441 -25.03 -13.61 -11.39
N ALA A 442 -24.26 -14.21 -10.49
CA ALA A 442 -24.55 -14.18 -9.08
C ALA A 442 -24.75 -12.70 -8.80
N THR A 443 -25.96 -12.36 -8.39
CA THR A 443 -26.37 -11.03 -7.98
C THR A 443 -25.23 -10.45 -7.17
N ALA A 444 -24.46 -9.54 -7.78
CA ALA A 444 -23.34 -8.91 -7.10
C ALA A 444 -23.97 -8.25 -5.88
N PRO A 445 -23.58 -8.62 -4.65
CA PRO A 445 -24.06 -7.89 -3.50
C PRO A 445 -23.72 -6.42 -3.77
N GLN A 446 -24.69 -5.54 -3.53
CA GLN A 446 -24.50 -4.08 -3.57
C GLN A 446 -23.60 -3.68 -2.38
N ALA A 447 -22.39 -4.23 -2.35
CA ALA A 447 -21.35 -3.97 -1.39
C ALA A 447 -20.82 -2.58 -1.72
N GLN A 448 -21.21 -1.60 -0.91
CA GLN A 448 -20.70 -0.22 -1.02
C GLN A 448 -19.21 -0.13 -0.66
N THR A 449 -18.65 -1.17 -0.05
CA THR A 449 -17.22 -1.33 0.26
C THR A 449 -16.72 -2.72 -0.17
N ILE A 450 -15.52 -2.78 -0.75
CA ILE A 450 -14.86 -4.05 -1.16
C ILE A 450 -14.72 -5.02 0.02
N ASP A 451 -14.65 -4.50 1.23
CA ASP A 451 -14.60 -5.27 2.47
C ASP A 451 -15.77 -6.26 2.62
N ALA A 452 -16.96 -5.92 2.11
CA ALA A 452 -18.13 -6.79 2.11
C ALA A 452 -18.10 -7.88 1.02
N LEU A 453 -17.11 -7.84 0.12
CA LEU A 453 -16.88 -8.87 -0.91
C LEU A 453 -15.93 -9.97 -0.43
N PHE A 454 -15.25 -9.81 0.70
CA PHE A 454 -14.40 -10.87 1.23
C PHE A 454 -15.27 -11.93 1.93
N ALA A 455 -15.22 -13.16 1.40
CA ALA A 455 -15.82 -14.31 2.05
C ALA A 455 -15.23 -14.54 3.46
N PRO A 456 -16.01 -15.14 4.40
CA PRO A 456 -15.48 -15.59 5.68
C PRO A 456 -14.28 -16.51 5.47
N LEU A 457 -13.29 -16.40 6.34
CA LEU A 457 -12.05 -17.18 6.22
C LEU A 457 -12.38 -18.67 6.22
N PRO A 458 -11.83 -19.46 5.27
CA PRO A 458 -12.02 -20.90 5.29
C PRO A 458 -11.41 -21.47 6.59
N PRO A 459 -12.03 -22.50 7.19
CA PRO A 459 -11.44 -23.16 8.34
C PRO A 459 -10.07 -23.73 7.95
N VAL A 460 -9.03 -23.33 8.68
CA VAL A 460 -7.67 -23.83 8.48
C VAL A 460 -7.64 -25.28 8.94
N GLU A 461 -7.76 -26.21 8.00
CA GLU A 461 -7.58 -27.63 8.22
C GLU A 461 -6.31 -28.09 7.51
N SER A 462 -5.34 -28.57 8.28
CA SER A 462 -4.13 -29.19 7.75
C SER A 462 -4.09 -30.68 8.14
N ARG A 463 -3.34 -31.47 7.38
CA ARG A 463 -3.10 -32.88 7.70
C ARG A 463 -1.69 -33.03 8.23
N GLY A 464 -1.56 -33.66 9.40
CA GLY A 464 -0.28 -34.01 10.00
C GLY A 464 -0.19 -35.50 10.28
N ARG A 465 1.00 -35.95 10.63
CA ARG A 465 1.24 -37.30 11.14
C ARG A 465 1.96 -37.15 12.48
N ALA A 466 1.46 -37.82 13.51
CA ALA A 466 2.16 -37.93 14.79
C ALA A 466 2.48 -39.40 15.08
N TRP A 467 3.45 -39.61 15.95
CA TRP A 467 3.86 -40.92 16.42
C TRP A 467 3.50 -41.06 17.89
N LEU A 468 2.70 -42.07 18.20
CA LEU A 468 2.40 -42.46 19.58
C LEU A 468 3.45 -43.45 20.06
N PHE A 469 3.85 -43.33 21.32
CA PHE A 469 4.70 -44.31 21.98
C PHE A 469 3.85 -45.11 22.96
N MET A 470 3.51 -46.35 22.59
CA MET A 470 2.76 -47.29 23.43
C MET A 470 3.44 -48.66 23.34
N ASP A 471 3.64 -49.33 24.47
CA ASP A 471 4.24 -50.68 24.54
C ASP A 471 5.64 -50.81 23.89
N ARG A 472 6.51 -49.80 24.03
CA ARG A 472 7.81 -49.68 23.32
C ARG A 472 7.69 -49.66 21.79
N GLN A 473 6.51 -49.36 21.25
CA GLN A 473 6.25 -49.30 19.81
C GLN A 473 5.87 -47.91 19.33
N LEU A 474 6.42 -47.50 18.18
CA LEU A 474 6.06 -46.26 17.49
C LEU A 474 4.89 -46.53 16.53
N LYS A 475 3.69 -46.06 16.88
CA LYS A 475 2.50 -46.18 16.02
C LYS A 475 2.24 -44.86 15.28
N PRO A 476 2.20 -44.85 13.93
CA PRO A 476 1.84 -43.67 13.17
C PRO A 476 0.33 -43.43 13.26
N VAL A 477 -0.07 -42.20 13.56
CA VAL A 477 -1.47 -41.76 13.52
C VAL A 477 -1.56 -40.56 12.59
N ASN A 478 -2.50 -40.61 11.65
CA ASN A 478 -2.78 -39.50 10.75
C ASN A 478 -3.76 -38.56 11.45
N LEU A 479 -3.38 -37.29 11.55
CA LEU A 479 -4.12 -36.29 12.31
C LEU A 479 -4.67 -35.22 11.37
N ARG A 480 -5.93 -34.85 11.60
CA ARG A 480 -6.50 -33.58 11.18
C ARG A 480 -6.15 -32.53 12.21
N LEU A 481 -5.50 -31.48 11.75
CA LEU A 481 -4.97 -30.39 12.52
C LEU A 481 -5.72 -29.10 12.15
N GLY A 482 -5.99 -28.28 13.16
CA GLY A 482 -6.60 -26.97 13.01
C GLY A 482 -5.58 -25.85 13.08
N ILE A 483 -6.01 -24.73 13.66
CA ILE A 483 -5.19 -23.55 13.94
C ILE A 483 -3.99 -23.87 14.84
N SER A 484 -2.90 -23.11 14.70
CA SER A 484 -1.69 -23.24 15.52
C SER A 484 -1.30 -21.88 16.09
N ASP A 485 -0.79 -21.86 17.32
CA ASP A 485 -0.23 -20.67 17.98
C ASP A 485 1.30 -20.58 17.81
N GLY A 486 1.89 -21.43 16.95
CA GLY A 486 3.33 -21.58 16.73
C GLY A 486 4.01 -22.60 17.65
N THR A 487 3.47 -22.84 18.85
CA THR A 487 4.00 -23.81 19.83
C THR A 487 3.19 -25.10 19.87
N HIS A 488 1.87 -24.99 19.75
CA HIS A 488 0.89 -26.06 19.76
C HIS A 488 -0.05 -25.90 18.56
N THR A 489 -0.61 -27.03 18.14
CA THR A 489 -1.58 -27.09 17.06
C THR A 489 -2.86 -27.74 17.57
N ALA A 490 -4.01 -27.17 17.20
CA ALA A 490 -5.32 -27.71 17.54
C ALA A 490 -5.50 -29.07 16.88
N LEU A 491 -5.84 -30.09 17.66
CA LEU A 491 -6.21 -31.38 17.13
C LEU A 491 -7.72 -31.41 16.86
N LEU A 492 -8.07 -31.74 15.62
CA LEU A 492 -9.46 -31.91 15.16
C LEU A 492 -9.90 -33.39 15.12
N SER A 493 -8.97 -34.32 15.38
CA SER A 493 -9.24 -35.76 15.33
C SER A 493 -9.68 -36.26 16.70
N GLU A 494 -10.81 -36.97 16.76
CA GLU A 494 -11.33 -37.57 17.99
C GLU A 494 -10.57 -38.84 18.43
N GLU A 495 -9.63 -39.33 17.61
CA GLU A 495 -8.89 -40.58 17.85
C GLU A 495 -7.86 -40.49 18.99
N LEU A 496 -7.52 -39.28 19.45
CA LEU A 496 -6.57 -39.08 20.54
C LEU A 496 -7.26 -38.44 21.75
N GLN A 497 -6.89 -38.91 22.93
CA GLN A 497 -7.41 -38.44 24.20
C GLN A 497 -6.38 -37.58 24.95
N GLU A 498 -6.88 -36.80 25.89
CA GLU A 498 -6.08 -35.99 26.81
C GLU A 498 -5.14 -36.90 27.61
N ASN A 499 -3.89 -36.45 27.82
CA ASN A 499 -2.80 -37.18 28.48
C ASN A 499 -2.19 -38.37 27.71
N MET A 500 -2.57 -38.60 26.44
CA MET A 500 -1.82 -39.55 25.61
C MET A 500 -0.42 -39.00 25.30
N GLU A 501 0.58 -39.89 25.34
CA GLU A 501 1.98 -39.54 25.09
C GLU A 501 2.32 -39.56 23.59
N VAL A 502 2.67 -38.39 23.06
CA VAL A 502 3.16 -38.23 21.69
C VAL A 502 4.68 -38.04 21.69
N VAL A 503 5.35 -38.63 20.71
CA VAL A 503 6.81 -38.54 20.60
C VAL A 503 7.20 -37.17 20.03
N ALA A 504 7.96 -36.40 20.81
CA ALA A 504 8.49 -35.10 20.40
C ALA A 504 9.95 -35.18 19.93
N GLY A 505 10.69 -36.22 20.31
CA GLY A 505 12.08 -36.40 19.92
C GLY A 505 12.70 -37.68 20.48
N VAL A 506 13.95 -37.91 20.10
CA VAL A 506 14.73 -39.06 20.54
C VAL A 506 16.12 -38.57 20.95
N THR A 507 16.56 -38.91 22.16
CA THR A 507 17.86 -38.50 22.72
C THR A 507 18.73 -39.75 22.91
N GLY A 508 19.99 -39.69 22.44
CA GLY A 508 20.94 -40.81 22.55
C GLY A 508 21.67 -41.23 21.27
N LEU A 509 21.27 -40.69 20.10
CA LEU A 509 21.99 -40.90 18.83
C LEU A 509 23.27 -40.02 18.82
N SER A 510 24.40 -40.60 19.23
CA SER A 510 25.70 -39.93 19.06
C SER A 510 26.03 -39.84 17.55
N PRO A 511 26.45 -38.67 17.03
CA PRO A 511 26.85 -38.56 15.63
C PRO A 511 28.13 -39.40 15.40
N THR A 512 28.07 -40.34 14.46
CA THR A 512 29.23 -41.11 14.03
C THR A 512 30.29 -40.17 13.48
N ARG A 513 31.43 -40.11 14.18
CA ARG A 513 32.65 -39.41 13.78
C ARG A 513 33.09 -39.98 12.42
N THR A 514 33.00 -39.20 11.36
CA THR A 514 33.61 -39.52 10.06
C THR A 514 35.13 -39.55 10.23
N MET A 515 35.73 -40.72 10.02
CA MET A 515 37.19 -40.87 9.98
C MET A 515 37.76 -40.25 8.70
N PRO A 516 38.93 -39.59 8.75
CA PRO A 516 39.62 -39.11 7.56
C PRO A 516 40.25 -40.30 6.81
N THR A 517 40.03 -40.34 5.50
CA THR A 517 40.64 -41.29 4.57
C THR A 517 42.16 -41.09 4.49
N GLN A 518 42.90 -42.19 4.65
CA GLN A 518 44.35 -42.31 4.47
C GLN A 518 44.83 -41.73 3.14
N GLY A 519 45.67 -40.71 3.20
CA GLY A 519 46.58 -40.28 2.14
C GLY A 519 47.94 -40.96 2.30
N GLY A 520 48.49 -41.45 1.19
CA GLY A 520 49.69 -42.29 1.13
C GLY A 520 51.00 -41.63 1.58
N SER A 521 51.96 -42.53 1.82
CA SER A 521 53.34 -42.35 2.24
C SER A 521 54.16 -41.28 1.49
N GLY A 522 54.85 -40.42 2.24
CA GLY A 522 55.90 -39.53 1.74
C GLY A 522 56.90 -39.15 2.84
N ASN A 523 58.16 -39.54 2.64
CA ASN A 523 59.30 -39.51 3.58
C ASN A 523 59.71 -38.08 4.03
N PRO A 524 60.15 -37.83 5.28
CA PRO A 524 60.42 -36.49 5.80
C PRO A 524 61.93 -36.18 5.83
N LEU A 525 62.59 -36.01 4.68
CA LEU A 525 63.95 -35.47 4.62
C LEU A 525 64.29 -35.09 3.17
N MET A 526 64.06 -33.83 2.78
CA MET A 526 64.92 -33.04 1.88
C MET A 526 64.39 -31.59 1.71
N PRO A 527 65.27 -30.58 1.60
CA PRO A 527 64.90 -29.19 1.34
C PRO A 527 65.05 -28.79 -0.15
N GLY A 528 64.19 -27.87 -0.60
CA GLY A 528 64.49 -26.96 -1.72
C GLY A 528 63.55 -27.02 -2.93
N GLY A 529 63.08 -25.85 -3.39
CA GLY A 529 62.52 -25.68 -4.74
C GLY A 529 61.52 -24.53 -4.92
N ARG A 530 61.99 -23.40 -5.46
CA ARG A 530 61.26 -22.17 -5.84
C ARG A 530 60.20 -22.38 -6.94
N GLY A 531 59.13 -21.57 -6.91
CA GLY A 531 58.26 -21.26 -8.07
C GLY A 531 57.13 -20.25 -7.72
N PRO A 532 56.64 -19.40 -8.66
CA PRO A 532 56.56 -17.96 -8.40
C PRO A 532 55.16 -17.32 -8.32
N GLY A 533 55.06 -16.29 -7.47
CA GLY A 533 54.54 -14.94 -7.75
C GLY A 533 53.19 -14.73 -8.45
N GLY A 534 52.21 -14.22 -7.70
CA GLY A 534 51.05 -13.49 -8.21
C GLY A 534 50.64 -12.38 -7.24
N ARG A 535 50.88 -11.11 -7.63
CA ARG A 535 50.62 -9.87 -6.87
C ARG A 535 49.14 -9.43 -6.98
N PRO A 536 48.63 -8.63 -6.02
CA PRO A 536 47.31 -8.01 -6.11
C PRO A 536 47.38 -6.61 -6.75
N PRO A 537 46.31 -6.11 -7.39
CA PRO A 537 46.09 -4.67 -7.56
C PRO A 537 45.14 -4.18 -6.45
N GLY A 538 45.40 -3.10 -5.71
CA GLY A 538 46.13 -1.90 -6.08
C GLY A 538 45.12 -0.80 -6.39
N GLY A 539 44.62 -0.14 -5.34
CA GLY A 539 43.88 1.11 -5.46
C GLY A 539 44.84 2.29 -5.63
N THR A 540 44.47 3.24 -6.47
CA THR A 540 45.16 4.53 -6.59
C THR A 540 44.14 5.62 -6.91
N GLY A 541 44.02 6.56 -5.97
CA GLY A 541 43.50 7.89 -6.26
C GLY A 541 44.54 8.70 -7.05
N GLY A 542 44.06 9.58 -7.92
CA GLY A 542 44.87 10.52 -8.69
C GLY A 542 44.28 11.93 -8.57
N ARG A 543 45.03 12.80 -7.92
CA ARG A 543 44.81 14.25 -7.80
C ARG A 543 45.33 14.96 -9.06
N GLY A 544 44.60 15.99 -9.50
CA GLY A 544 45.19 17.30 -9.83
C GLY A 544 45.54 17.63 -11.28
N GLY A 545 45.04 18.79 -11.74
CA GLY A 545 45.51 19.55 -12.92
C GLY A 545 44.36 20.32 -13.58
N SER A 546 44.06 21.56 -13.18
CA SER A 546 44.61 22.82 -13.75
C SER A 546 44.24 23.09 -15.22
N GLY A 547 43.54 24.20 -15.47
CA GLY A 547 43.54 24.89 -16.77
C GLY A 547 42.24 25.61 -17.07
N GLY A 548 42.26 26.95 -17.08
CA GLY A 548 41.06 27.79 -17.19
C GLY A 548 40.51 28.01 -18.59
N ARG A 549 39.31 28.60 -18.64
CA ARG A 549 39.00 29.86 -19.33
C ARG A 549 37.64 30.36 -18.87
#